data_AF-A0A845WUD3-F1
#
_entry.id   AF-A0A845WUD3-F1
#
_cell.length_a   1.000
_cell.length_b   1.000
_cell.length_c   1.000
_cell.angle_alpha   90.00
_cell.angle_beta   90.00
_cell.angle_gamma   90.00
#
_symmetry.space_group_name_H-M   'P 1'
#
loop_
_entity.id
_entity.type
_entity.pdbx_description
1 polymer ?
#
loop_
_entity_poly.entity_id
_entity_poly.type
_entity_poly.pdbx_seq_one_letter_code
_entity_poly.pdbx_strand_id
1 'polypeptide(L)'
;AVGRPVITTYVAGIPELVSDGSCGWLVPPGSVEALTAAMAEALNSPVETLEEMGKAGAERVARRHDVATEAKKLSAVFLSNPELPPKQAPIEAPPTSTKLSRI
;
A
#
# COMPACT_ATOMS: atom_id res chain seq x y z
N ALA A 1 5.58 0.08 3.82
CA ALA A 1 4.39 0.90 4.18
C ALA A 1 4.80 1.94 5.23
N VAL A 2 4.17 3.12 5.26
CA VAL A 2 4.57 4.26 6.13
C VAL A 2 3.71 4.42 7.40
N GLY A 3 2.80 3.49 7.68
CA GLY A 3 2.07 3.46 8.95
C GLY A 3 1.03 4.57 9.14
N ARG A 4 0.42 5.08 8.06
CA ARG A 4 -0.66 6.08 8.13
C ARG A 4 -1.99 5.46 7.70
N PRO A 5 -3.09 5.73 8.43
CA PRO A 5 -4.42 5.35 7.94
C PRO A 5 -4.75 6.14 6.67
N VAL A 6 -5.62 5.57 5.84
CA VAL A 6 -5.98 6.14 4.53
C VAL A 6 -7.50 6.20 4.38
N ILE A 7 -7.99 7.24 3.72
CA ILE A 7 -9.36 7.29 3.18
C ILE A 7 -9.24 7.04 1.68
N THR A 8 -9.94 6.04 1.18
CA THR A 8 -9.86 5.64 -0.23
C THR A 8 -11.15 4.98 -0.69
N THR A 9 -11.20 4.48 -1.92
CA THR A 9 -12.42 3.95 -2.53
C THR A 9 -12.39 2.43 -2.67
N TYR A 10 -13.55 1.84 -2.92
CA TYR A 10 -13.69 0.40 -3.24
C TYR A 10 -13.18 0.00 -4.64
N VAL A 11 -12.40 0.85 -5.31
CA VAL A 11 -12.00 0.64 -6.71
C VAL A 11 -10.82 -0.32 -6.80
N ALA A 12 -10.91 -1.28 -7.73
CA ALA A 12 -9.84 -2.23 -8.06
C ALA A 12 -9.30 -2.99 -6.83
N GLY A 13 -7.97 -3.19 -6.74
CA GLY A 13 -7.32 -3.96 -5.68
C GLY A 13 -7.24 -3.24 -4.32
N ILE A 14 -7.84 -2.07 -4.15
CA ILE A 14 -7.76 -1.31 -2.89
C ILE A 14 -8.35 -2.08 -1.69
N PRO A 15 -9.51 -2.77 -1.79
CA PRO A 15 -10.04 -3.57 -0.69
C PRO A 15 -9.15 -4.76 -0.29
N GLU A 16 -8.16 -5.14 -1.11
CA GLU A 16 -7.16 -6.13 -0.73
C GLU A 16 -6.18 -5.57 0.31
N LEU A 17 -5.90 -4.27 0.26
CA LEU A 17 -4.94 -3.58 1.11
C LEU A 17 -5.57 -2.87 2.30
N VAL A 18 -6.79 -2.35 2.13
CA VAL A 18 -7.49 -1.53 3.13
C VAL A 18 -8.75 -2.26 3.62
N SER A 19 -8.92 -2.30 4.94
CA SER A 19 -10.11 -2.81 5.61
C SER A 19 -10.80 -1.65 6.30
N ASP A 20 -12.05 -1.40 5.93
CA ASP A 20 -12.87 -0.32 6.49
C ASP A 20 -12.97 -0.43 8.02
N GLY A 21 -12.80 0.71 8.70
CA GLY A 21 -12.80 0.82 10.16
C GLY A 21 -11.61 0.16 10.89
N SER A 22 -10.76 -0.62 10.21
CA SER A 22 -9.63 -1.33 10.83
C SER A 22 -8.28 -0.73 10.49
N CYS A 23 -8.03 -0.40 9.23
CA CYS A 23 -6.77 0.23 8.80
C CYS A 23 -6.96 1.42 7.84
N GLY A 24 -8.19 1.91 7.75
CA GLY A 24 -8.58 3.08 6.97
C GLY A 24 -10.10 3.12 6.77
N TRP A 25 -10.52 3.99 5.85
CA TRP A 25 -11.91 4.15 5.44
C TRP A 25 -12.07 3.82 3.96
N LEU A 26 -13.14 3.11 3.63
CA LEU A 26 -13.54 2.85 2.26
C LEU A 26 -14.84 3.58 1.92
N VAL A 27 -14.78 4.45 0.92
CA VAL A 27 -15.93 5.24 0.46
C VAL A 27 -16.34 4.88 -0.98
N PRO A 28 -17.62 4.98 -1.36
CA PRO A 28 -18.03 4.83 -2.75
C PRO A 28 -17.33 5.86 -3.66
N PRO A 29 -16.84 5.47 -4.84
CA PRO A 29 -16.23 6.42 -5.76
C PRO A 29 -17.23 7.47 -6.22
N GLY A 30 -16.81 8.73 -6.23
CA GLY A 30 -17.64 9.87 -6.66
C GLY A 30 -18.64 10.38 -5.61
N SER A 31 -18.78 9.74 -4.45
CA SER A 31 -19.62 10.28 -3.37
C SER A 31 -18.87 11.32 -2.54
N VAL A 32 -19.23 12.59 -2.72
CA VAL A 32 -18.70 13.70 -1.92
C VAL A 32 -19.16 13.57 -0.47
N GLU A 33 -20.39 13.12 -0.25
CA GLU A 33 -21.01 12.97 1.06
C GLU A 33 -20.25 11.94 1.90
N ALA A 34 -19.99 10.75 1.35
CA ALA A 34 -19.26 9.69 2.04
C ALA A 34 -17.80 10.07 2.31
N LEU A 35 -17.14 10.71 1.34
CA LEU A 35 -15.77 11.21 1.53
C LEU A 35 -15.70 12.25 2.66
N THR A 36 -16.64 13.21 2.67
CA THR A 36 -16.69 14.26 3.69
C THR A 36 -16.95 13.68 5.07
N ALA A 37 -17.86 12.69 5.17
CA ALA A 37 -18.12 11.99 6.43
C ALA A 37 -16.87 11.27 6.95
N ALA A 38 -16.17 10.51 6.09
CA ALA A 38 -14.93 9.82 6.46
C ALA A 38 -13.81 10.80 6.87
N MET A 39 -13.69 11.94 6.20
CA MET A 39 -12.73 12.98 6.58
C MET A 39 -13.07 13.57 7.96
N ALA A 40 -14.35 13.84 8.23
CA ALA A 40 -14.78 14.33 9.53
C ALA A 40 -14.52 13.30 10.63
N GLU A 41 -14.79 12.02 10.39
CA GLU A 41 -14.50 10.94 11.34
C GLU A 41 -13.00 10.85 11.63
N ALA A 42 -12.16 10.87 10.60
CA ALA A 42 -10.71 10.82 10.75
C ALA A 42 -10.17 12.02 11.55
N LEU A 43 -10.69 13.24 11.30
CA LEU A 43 -10.28 14.45 12.01
C LEU A 43 -10.74 14.48 13.48
N ASN A 44 -11.84 13.81 13.80
CA ASN A 44 -12.37 13.73 15.16
C ASN A 44 -11.90 12.49 15.93
N SER A 45 -11.16 11.58 15.29
CA SER A 45 -10.63 10.38 15.92
C SER A 45 -9.46 10.71 16.84
N PRO A 46 -9.34 10.04 18.01
CA PRO A 46 -8.15 10.15 18.85
C PRO A 46 -6.88 9.77 18.09
N VAL A 47 -5.76 10.40 18.44
CA VAL A 47 -4.46 10.16 17.78
C VAL A 47 -4.07 8.69 17.91
N GLU A 48 -4.29 8.10 19.09
CA GLU A 48 -3.99 6.70 19.40
C GLU A 48 -4.74 5.75 18.46
N THR A 49 -6.01 6.02 18.18
CA THR A 49 -6.80 5.25 17.22
C THR A 49 -6.21 5.32 15.83
N LEU A 50 -5.81 6.52 15.37
CA LEU A 50 -5.20 6.70 14.05
C LEU A 50 -3.85 5.98 13.94
N GLU A 51 -3.05 5.98 15.00
CA GLU A 51 -1.78 5.25 15.08
C GLU A 51 -1.99 3.74 15.02
N GLU A 52 -2.97 3.21 15.75
CA GLU A 52 -3.35 1.81 15.72
C GLU A 52 -3.82 1.37 14.32
N MET A 53 -4.68 2.17 13.69
CA MET A 53 -5.13 1.91 12.31
C MET A 53 -3.95 1.91 11.33
N GLY A 54 -3.03 2.87 11.46
CA GLY A 54 -1.84 2.97 10.64
C GLY A 54 -0.91 1.76 10.80
N LYS A 55 -0.70 1.31 12.03
CA LYS A 55 0.06 0.09 12.35
C LYS A 55 -0.60 -1.15 11.76
N ALA A 56 -1.91 -1.32 11.96
CA ALA A 56 -2.67 -2.44 11.41
C ALA A 56 -2.56 -2.52 9.88
N GLY A 57 -2.62 -1.37 9.20
CA GLY A 57 -2.42 -1.26 7.76
C GLY A 57 -1.01 -1.69 7.33
N ALA A 58 0.03 -1.19 8.01
CA ALA A 58 1.41 -1.54 7.72
C ALA A 58 1.68 -3.05 7.89
N GLU A 59 1.20 -3.65 8.97
CA GLU A 59 1.31 -5.10 9.22
C GLU A 59 0.57 -5.94 8.19
N ARG A 60 -0.58 -5.47 7.70
CA ARG A 60 -1.32 -6.14 6.63
C ARG A 60 -0.52 -6.15 5.32
N VAL A 61 0.02 -5.00 4.93
CA VAL A 61 0.84 -4.87 3.71
C VAL A 61 2.09 -5.75 3.81
N ALA A 62 2.81 -5.68 4.93
CA ALA A 62 4.02 -6.48 5.14
C ALA A 62 3.78 -7.99 5.03
N ARG A 63 2.61 -8.48 5.48
CA ARG A 63 2.27 -9.90 5.42
C ARG A 63 1.90 -10.41 4.03
N ARG A 64 1.32 -9.55 3.18
CA ARG A 64 0.67 -10.00 1.93
C ARG A 64 1.24 -9.40 0.64
N HIS A 65 2.00 -8.32 0.75
CA HIS A 65 2.45 -7.53 -0.41
C HIS A 65 3.92 -7.08 -0.25
N ASP A 66 4.73 -7.91 0.41
CA ASP A 66 6.17 -7.67 0.50
C ASP A 66 6.85 -7.92 -0.86
N VAL A 67 7.56 -6.91 -1.37
CA VAL A 67 8.14 -6.94 -2.71
C VAL A 67 9.17 -8.05 -2.90
N ALA A 68 9.98 -8.32 -1.87
CA ALA A 68 11.00 -9.37 -1.95
C ALA A 68 10.34 -10.75 -2.04
N THR A 69 9.29 -10.96 -1.24
CA THR A 69 8.48 -12.18 -1.25
C THR A 69 7.80 -12.40 -2.60
N GLU A 70 7.11 -11.40 -3.14
CA GLU A 70 6.41 -11.52 -4.42
C GLU A 70 7.38 -11.68 -5.61
N ALA A 71 8.50 -10.96 -5.62
CA ALA A 71 9.55 -11.12 -6.64
C ALA A 71 10.17 -12.53 -6.62
N LYS A 72 10.33 -13.12 -5.43
CA LYS A 72 10.81 -14.50 -5.28
C LYS A 72 9.81 -15.50 -5.87
N LYS A 73 8.51 -15.34 -5.61
CA LYS A 73 7.47 -16.20 -6.20
C LYS A 73 7.44 -16.10 -7.73
N LEU A 74 7.48 -14.87 -8.26
CA LEU A 74 7.49 -14.65 -9.70
C LEU A 74 8.73 -15.23 -10.37
N SER A 75 9.92 -15.03 -9.78
CA SER A 75 11.16 -15.58 -10.33
C SER A 75 11.18 -17.11 -10.34
N ALA A 76 10.56 -17.77 -9.35
CA ALA A 76 10.41 -19.22 -9.35
C ALA A 76 9.56 -19.72 -10.52
N VAL A 77 8.46 -19.03 -10.85
CA VAL A 77 7.62 -19.37 -12.01
C VAL A 77 8.40 -19.20 -13.31
N PHE A 78 9.13 -18.09 -13.45
CA PHE A 78 9.97 -17.86 -14.61
C PHE A 78 11.03 -18.96 -14.75
N LEU A 79 11.83 -19.23 -13.72
CA LEU A 79 12.89 -20.25 -13.79
C LEU A 79 12.36 -21.67 -13.99
N SER A 80 11.07 -21.93 -13.72
CA SER A 80 10.42 -23.21 -14.02
C SER A 80 10.08 -23.37 -15.51
N ASN A 81 10.15 -22.30 -16.31
CA ASN A 81 9.93 -22.33 -17.75
C ASN A 81 11.26 -22.52 -18.52
N PRO A 82 11.49 -23.66 -19.19
CA PRO A 82 12.73 -23.94 -19.91
C PRO A 82 12.95 -23.10 -21.17
N GLU A 83 11.92 -22.40 -21.67
CA GLU A 83 12.02 -21.56 -22.88
C GLU A 83 12.48 -20.11 -22.61
N LEU A 84 12.84 -19.77 -21.37
CA LEU A 84 13.26 -18.41 -21.07
C LEU A 84 14.60 -18.06 -21.73
N PRO A 85 14.68 -16.92 -22.43
CA PRO A 85 15.95 -16.39 -22.89
C PRO A 85 16.87 -16.08 -21.69
N PRO A 86 18.20 -16.09 -21.88
CA PRO A 86 19.15 -15.84 -20.80
C PRO A 86 18.86 -14.51 -20.10
N LYS A 87 19.00 -14.52 -18.78
CA LYS A 87 18.76 -13.39 -17.88
C LYS A 87 19.43 -12.12 -18.43
N GLN A 88 18.62 -11.12 -18.76
CA GLN A 88 19.13 -9.78 -19.12
C GLN A 88 19.87 -9.17 -17.92
N ALA A 89 20.92 -8.39 -18.21
CA ALA A 89 21.70 -7.72 -17.18
C ALA A 89 20.79 -6.90 -16.24
N PRO A 90 21.13 -6.78 -14.94
CA PRO A 90 20.33 -6.01 -13.99
C PRO A 90 20.02 -4.62 -14.55
N ILE A 91 18.75 -4.24 -14.50
CA ILE A 91 18.32 -2.87 -14.77
C ILE A 91 18.99 -2.01 -13.70
N GLU A 92 19.84 -1.07 -14.11
CA GLU A 92 20.56 -0.20 -13.20
C GLU A 92 19.53 0.57 -12.35
N ALA A 93 19.69 0.55 -11.02
CA ALA A 93 18.72 1.17 -10.13
C ALA A 93 18.62 2.68 -10.45
N PRO A 94 17.40 3.26 -10.50
CA PRO A 94 17.25 4.69 -10.73
C PRO A 94 18.03 5.46 -9.66
N PRO A 95 18.70 6.57 -10.01
CA PRO A 95 19.49 7.34 -9.07
C PRO A 95 18.62 7.76 -7.90
N THR A 96 18.98 7.34 -6.69
CA THR A 96 18.31 7.72 -5.45
C THR A 96 18.32 9.25 -5.36
N SER A 97 17.15 9.90 -5.40
CA SER A 97 17.08 11.35 -5.25
C SER A 97 17.67 11.72 -3.90
N THR A 98 18.84 12.36 -3.93
CA THR A 98 19.49 13.00 -2.79
C THR A 98 18.48 13.89 -2.07
N LYS A 99 18.40 13.74 -0.73
CA LYS A 99 17.60 14.58 0.17
C LYS A 99 17.68 16.06 -0.23
N LEU A 100 16.55 16.63 -0.64
CA LEU A 100 16.34 18.08 -0.59
C LEU A 100 16.16 18.45 0.88
N SER A 101 17.26 18.89 1.50
CA SER A 101 17.22 19.71 2.70
C SER A 101 16.95 21.17 2.30
N ARG A 102 16.21 21.90 3.14
CA ARG A 102 15.69 23.29 3.01
C ARG A 102 14.33 23.34 2.31
N ILE A 103 13.27 23.95 2.88
CA ILE A 103 13.13 25.07 3.83
C ILE A 103 12.10 24.70 4.91
#